data_AF-A0A3M1JLQ8-F1
#
_entry.id   AF-A0A3M1JLQ8-F1
#
_cell.length_a   1.000
_cell.length_b   1.000
_cell.length_c   1.000
_cell.angle_alpha   90.00
_cell.angle_beta   90.00
_cell.angle_gamma   90.00
#
_symmetry.space_group_name_H-M   'P 1'
#
loop_
_entity.id
_entity.type
_entity.pdbx_description
1 polymer ?
#
loop_
_entity_poly.entity_id
_entity_poly.type
_entity_poly.pdbx_seq_one_letter_code
_entity_poly.pdbx_strand_id
1 'polypeptide(L)'
;MEHENESMQTYPPVRSVTVRVITDKPVKKTPYQVKGVLMRLFPEEEIVPMLDGRYRDRFLYPRVQVKILNEQIYMVGIGEGVDAILAIAKQMEILDFGNITFQVLDVDIEEHDDRLRPTNRLIRYRFITPWVALNQMTGSRYRFLNNPERVSFLNRLLGQNIVFIAREMGMELTEKVYTKVSLSSLFPKPVDENAWGAFFGEFRTNFILPNYLGVGNGITRGYGAIYGLFNPEMFTFDESDLKEGAQEETAEELPPKVDEAPEGLEAIDADEVPKPRREVHPQGPRRPRRNVRRRGGFRRSRAPFGPPAEGRSRFNKE
;
A
#
# COMPACT_ATOMS: atom_id res chain seq x y z
N MET A 1 -30.29 -36.99 1.86
CA MET A 1 -30.06 -35.53 1.85
C MET A 1 -28.57 -35.37 1.94
N GLU A 2 -27.96 -35.06 0.81
CA GLU A 2 -26.52 -35.00 0.65
C GLU A 2 -25.98 -33.81 1.44
N HIS A 3 -24.97 -34.08 2.26
CA HIS A 3 -24.18 -33.05 2.91
C HIS A 3 -23.30 -32.40 1.84
N GLU A 4 -23.61 -31.16 1.45
CA GLU A 4 -22.65 -30.31 0.75
C GLU A 4 -21.58 -29.90 1.77
N ASN A 5 -20.48 -30.65 1.79
CA ASN A 5 -19.20 -30.16 2.29
C ASN A 5 -18.76 -29.02 1.36
N GLU A 6 -19.13 -27.77 1.68
CA GLU A 6 -18.44 -26.60 1.14
C GLU A 6 -16.98 -26.70 1.59
N SER A 7 -16.11 -27.11 0.66
CA SER A 7 -14.67 -27.05 0.85
C SER A 7 -14.29 -25.59 1.08
N MET A 8 -14.11 -25.18 2.34
CA MET A 8 -13.68 -23.84 2.69
C MET A 8 -12.29 -23.63 2.08
N GLN A 9 -12.25 -22.90 0.98
CA GLN A 9 -11.05 -22.76 0.17
C GLN A 9 -10.05 -21.93 0.97
N THR A 10 -9.00 -22.58 1.48
CA THR A 10 -7.97 -21.91 2.28
C THR A 10 -7.02 -21.14 1.37
N TYR A 11 -7.24 -19.82 1.29
CA TYR A 11 -6.28 -18.87 0.75
C TYR A 11 -5.04 -18.80 1.65
N PRO A 12 -3.86 -18.42 1.12
CA PRO A 12 -2.68 -18.23 1.97
C PRO A 12 -2.95 -17.12 2.99
N PRO A 13 -2.60 -17.31 4.28
CA PRO A 13 -2.76 -16.26 5.28
C PRO A 13 -1.86 -15.07 4.92
N VAL A 14 -2.41 -13.87 4.99
CA VAL A 14 -1.70 -12.63 4.64
C VAL A 14 -1.55 -11.76 5.88
N ARG A 15 -0.31 -11.73 6.38
CA ARG A 15 0.09 -10.85 7.48
C ARG A 15 -0.05 -9.38 7.07
N SER A 16 -0.49 -8.56 8.01
CA SER A 16 -0.52 -7.12 7.89
C SER A 16 -0.16 -6.46 9.22
N VAL A 17 0.45 -5.28 9.14
CA VAL A 17 0.79 -4.49 10.32
C VAL A 17 0.47 -3.03 10.08
N THR A 18 -0.09 -2.36 11.07
CA THR A 18 -0.18 -0.91 11.14
C THR A 18 0.65 -0.42 12.30
N VAL A 19 1.58 0.48 12.01
CA VAL A 19 2.40 1.15 13.02
C VAL A 19 2.07 2.63 13.03
N ARG A 20 1.59 3.11 14.18
CA ARG A 20 1.33 4.53 14.43
C ARG A 20 2.46 5.11 15.27
N VAL A 21 3.15 6.12 14.75
CA VAL A 21 4.23 6.79 15.45
C VAL A 21 3.67 8.01 16.17
N ILE A 22 3.77 8.01 17.50
CA ILE A 22 3.33 9.11 18.36
C ILE A 22 4.52 10.04 18.60
N THR A 23 4.39 11.29 18.21
CA THR A 23 5.44 12.31 18.31
C THR A 23 5.09 13.41 19.30
N ASP A 24 6.11 14.14 19.76
CA ASP A 24 6.01 15.28 20.68
C ASP A 24 5.14 16.44 20.16
N LYS A 25 4.93 16.50 18.84
CA LYS A 25 4.10 17.51 18.18
C LYS A 25 3.49 16.98 16.88
N PRO A 26 2.44 17.64 16.36
CA PRO A 26 1.75 17.19 15.15
C PRO A 26 2.62 17.27 13.89
N VAL A 27 2.57 16.23 13.06
CA VAL A 27 3.41 16.05 11.87
C VAL A 27 2.72 16.65 10.65
N LYS A 28 3.08 17.89 10.32
CA LYS A 28 2.67 18.59 9.08
C LYS A 28 3.70 18.38 7.96
N LYS A 29 3.90 17.13 7.56
CA LYS A 29 4.82 16.72 6.48
C LYS A 29 4.06 15.96 5.41
N THR A 30 4.75 15.58 4.34
CA THR A 30 4.20 14.66 3.32
C THR A 30 4.73 13.25 3.53
N PRO A 31 4.00 12.21 3.08
CA PRO A 31 4.53 10.84 3.10
C PRO A 31 5.87 10.69 2.39
N TYR A 32 6.11 11.48 1.33
CA TYR A 32 7.41 11.52 0.64
C TYR A 32 8.53 11.99 1.55
N GLN A 33 8.30 13.06 2.33
CA GLN A 33 9.28 13.55 3.28
C GLN A 33 9.57 12.53 4.38
N VAL A 34 8.53 11.88 4.92
CA VAL A 34 8.69 10.83 5.95
C VAL A 34 9.51 9.67 5.41
N LYS A 35 9.21 9.19 4.20
CA LYS A 35 10.02 8.16 3.52
C LYS A 35 11.48 8.58 3.41
N GLY A 36 11.74 9.83 3.00
CA GLY A 36 13.09 10.38 2.94
C GLY A 36 13.84 10.32 4.27
N VAL A 37 13.15 10.57 5.40
CA VAL A 37 13.72 10.42 6.74
C VAL A 37 14.01 8.96 7.05
N LEU A 38 13.03 8.06 6.85
CA LEU A 38 13.19 6.62 7.12
C LEU A 38 14.36 6.01 6.36
N MET A 39 14.52 6.36 5.07
CA MET A 39 15.63 5.86 4.25
C MET A 39 17.00 6.37 4.69
N ARG A 40 17.07 7.55 5.32
CA ARG A 40 18.33 8.07 5.90
C ARG A 40 18.64 7.45 7.26
N LEU A 41 17.61 7.21 8.08
CA LEU A 41 17.77 6.62 9.41
C LEU A 41 18.14 5.13 9.33
N PHE A 42 17.58 4.41 8.35
CA PHE A 42 17.69 2.96 8.24
C PHE A 42 18.21 2.50 6.86
N PRO A 43 19.37 2.98 6.39
CA PRO A 43 19.82 2.78 5.00
C PRO A 43 20.02 1.31 4.62
N GLU A 44 20.34 0.45 5.60
CA GLU A 44 20.62 -0.98 5.40
C GLU A 44 19.40 -1.89 5.64
N GLU A 45 18.25 -1.33 6.02
CA GLU A 45 17.04 -2.11 6.34
C GLU A 45 16.21 -2.41 5.09
N GLU A 46 15.53 -3.56 5.09
CA GLU A 46 14.69 -4.04 3.96
C GLU A 46 13.50 -3.12 3.65
N ILE A 47 13.14 -2.20 4.55
CA ILE A 47 12.13 -1.19 4.28
C ILE A 47 12.54 -0.23 3.16
N VAL A 48 13.83 0.10 3.01
CA VAL A 48 14.32 1.07 2.03
C VAL A 48 14.00 0.68 0.59
N PRO A 49 14.35 -0.54 0.09
CA PRO A 49 14.02 -0.95 -1.28
C PRO A 49 12.50 -1.01 -1.55
N MET A 50 11.68 -1.16 -0.51
CA MET A 50 10.22 -1.10 -0.61
C MET A 50 9.69 0.34 -0.72
N LEU A 51 10.40 1.33 -0.18
CA LEU A 51 10.01 2.74 -0.20
C LEU A 51 10.52 3.50 -1.44
N ASP A 52 11.74 3.21 -1.90
CA ASP A 52 12.38 3.87 -3.04
C ASP A 52 11.98 3.31 -4.41
N GLY A 53 11.36 2.12 -4.42
CA GLY A 53 10.85 1.47 -5.63
C GLY A 53 11.82 0.49 -6.29
N ARG A 54 12.96 0.16 -5.68
CA ARG A 54 13.84 -0.93 -6.15
C ARG A 54 13.13 -2.27 -6.27
N TYR A 55 12.07 -2.50 -5.50
CA TYR A 55 11.25 -3.72 -5.58
C TYR A 55 10.04 -3.63 -6.51
N ARG A 56 9.90 -2.58 -7.35
CA ARG A 56 8.76 -2.46 -8.27
C ARG A 56 8.64 -3.61 -9.28
N ASP A 57 9.75 -4.23 -9.67
CA ASP A 57 9.74 -5.39 -10.57
C ASP A 57 9.30 -6.68 -9.87
N ARG A 58 9.37 -6.71 -8.53
CA ARG A 58 8.99 -7.85 -7.69
C ARG A 58 7.56 -7.72 -7.17
N PHE A 59 7.22 -6.51 -6.72
CA PHE A 59 5.94 -6.17 -6.11
C PHE A 59 5.33 -4.99 -6.85
N LEU A 60 4.20 -5.23 -7.50
CA LEU A 60 3.45 -4.19 -8.19
C LEU A 60 2.55 -3.44 -7.21
N TYR A 61 2.04 -4.16 -6.20
CA TYR A 61 1.40 -3.55 -5.04
C TYR A 61 2.43 -3.21 -3.95
N PRO A 62 2.50 -1.96 -3.44
CA PRO A 62 3.47 -1.58 -2.43
C PRO A 62 3.28 -2.34 -1.11
N ARG A 63 4.30 -3.11 -0.70
CA ARG A 63 4.33 -3.86 0.56
C ARG A 63 4.41 -2.97 1.80
N VAL A 64 5.02 -1.80 1.64
CA VAL A 64 5.14 -0.78 2.69
C VAL A 64 4.53 0.52 2.19
N GLN A 65 3.64 1.08 2.98
CA GLN A 65 2.95 2.34 2.69
C GLN A 65 3.15 3.28 3.85
N VAL A 66 3.42 4.56 3.54
CA VAL A 66 3.51 5.62 4.54
C VAL A 66 2.34 6.56 4.32
N LYS A 67 1.68 6.94 5.40
CA LYS A 67 0.52 7.83 5.41
C LYS A 67 0.65 8.82 6.55
N ILE A 68 0.00 9.96 6.39
CA ILE A 68 -0.13 10.96 7.45
C ILE A 68 -1.61 11.15 7.66
N LEU A 69 -2.09 10.74 8.83
CA LEU A 69 -3.49 10.72 9.21
C LEU A 69 -3.61 11.42 10.55
N ASN A 70 -4.52 12.40 10.65
CA ASN A 70 -4.69 13.22 11.86
C ASN A 70 -3.36 13.76 12.41
N GLU A 71 -2.49 14.23 11.51
CA GLU A 71 -1.16 14.77 11.83
C GLU A 71 -0.22 13.76 12.54
N GLN A 72 -0.47 12.45 12.39
CA GLN A 72 0.40 11.39 12.88
C GLN A 72 0.93 10.54 11.71
N ILE A 73 2.10 9.92 11.89
CA ILE A 73 2.70 9.04 10.88
C ILE A 73 2.15 7.65 11.07
N TYR A 74 1.65 7.08 9.96
CA TYR A 74 1.23 5.68 9.89
C TYR A 74 2.10 4.95 8.86
N MET A 75 2.64 3.82 9.26
CA MET A 75 3.28 2.86 8.37
C MET A 75 2.39 1.61 8.29
N VAL A 76 2.05 1.21 7.07
CA VAL A 76 1.18 0.06 6.82
C VAL A 76 1.96 -0.97 6.01
N GLY A 77 2.11 -2.16 6.57
CA GLY A 77 2.79 -3.30 5.99
C GLY A 77 1.81 -4.38 5.61
N ILE A 78 2.05 -5.04 4.48
CA ILE A 78 1.31 -6.23 4.06
C ILE A 78 2.28 -7.26 3.46
N GLY A 79 2.06 -8.54 3.77
CA GLY A 79 2.96 -9.62 3.40
C GLY A 79 4.39 -9.35 3.88
N GLU A 80 5.33 -9.34 2.95
CA GLU A 80 6.76 -9.10 3.18
C GLU A 80 7.07 -7.74 3.81
N GLY A 81 6.15 -6.77 3.70
CA GLY A 81 6.32 -5.45 4.30
C GLY A 81 6.14 -5.41 5.82
N VAL A 82 5.58 -6.48 6.40
CA VAL A 82 5.34 -6.58 7.85
C VAL A 82 6.65 -6.60 8.62
N ASP A 83 7.52 -7.56 8.31
CA ASP A 83 8.79 -7.72 9.02
C ASP A 83 9.71 -6.51 8.80
N ALA A 84 9.67 -5.90 7.60
CA ALA A 84 10.43 -4.70 7.28
C ALA A 84 10.04 -3.49 8.15
N ILE A 85 8.75 -3.33 8.48
CA ILE A 85 8.30 -2.28 9.39
C ILE A 85 8.65 -2.63 10.85
N LEU A 86 8.37 -3.86 11.27
CA LEU A 86 8.60 -4.29 12.66
C LEU A 86 10.08 -4.17 13.06
N ALA A 87 11.00 -4.44 12.13
CA ALA A 87 12.44 -4.30 12.34
C ALA A 87 12.82 -2.88 12.82
N ILE A 88 12.20 -1.84 12.27
CA ILE A 88 12.55 -0.44 12.58
C ILE A 88 11.60 0.23 13.59
N ALA A 89 10.41 -0.34 13.81
CA ALA A 89 9.31 0.32 14.53
C ALA A 89 9.72 0.87 15.91
N LYS A 90 10.49 0.08 16.67
CA LYS A 90 10.94 0.44 18.03
C LYS A 90 12.32 1.11 18.08
N GLN A 91 12.98 1.29 16.94
CA GLN A 91 14.30 1.93 16.86
C GLN A 91 14.21 3.44 16.58
N MET A 92 13.02 3.95 16.24
CA MET A 92 12.82 5.36 15.94
C MET A 92 12.76 6.18 17.22
N GLU A 93 13.77 7.00 17.47
CA GLU A 93 13.77 7.95 18.60
C GLU A 93 13.55 9.40 18.14
N ILE A 94 14.20 9.79 17.03
CA ILE A 94 14.17 11.15 16.50
C ILE A 94 13.96 11.10 14.99
N LEU A 95 12.99 11.88 14.49
CA LEU A 95 12.74 12.06 13.07
C LEU A 95 13.20 13.46 12.64
N ASP A 96 14.35 13.55 11.97
CA ASP A 96 14.93 14.80 11.50
C ASP A 96 14.59 15.10 10.03
N PHE A 97 13.80 16.15 9.82
CA PHE A 97 13.42 16.67 8.50
C PHE A 97 14.31 17.83 8.03
N GLY A 98 15.39 18.14 8.74
CA GLY A 98 16.36 19.21 8.49
C GLY A 98 15.90 20.57 9.04
N ASN A 99 14.65 20.95 8.76
CA ASN A 99 14.09 22.22 9.27
C ASN A 99 13.32 22.07 10.59
N ILE A 100 13.01 20.82 10.98
CA ILE A 100 12.30 20.48 12.20
C ILE A 100 12.63 19.03 12.57
N THR A 101 12.76 18.77 13.87
CA THR A 101 12.92 17.44 14.45
C THR A 101 11.69 17.08 15.25
N PHE A 102 11.28 15.81 15.21
CA PHE A 102 10.23 15.25 16.05
C PHE A 102 10.84 14.20 16.97
N GLN A 103 10.51 14.25 18.25
CA GLN A 103 10.83 13.18 19.18
C GLN A 103 9.71 12.15 19.12
N VAL A 104 10.06 10.88 18.94
CA VAL A 104 9.12 9.77 19.05
C VAL A 104 8.92 9.49 20.53
N LEU A 105 7.68 9.62 20.99
CA LEU A 105 7.30 9.36 22.37
C LEU A 105 6.90 7.92 22.58
N ASP A 106 6.17 7.36 21.60
CA ASP A 106 5.65 6.01 21.65
C ASP A 106 5.30 5.51 20.24
N VAL A 107 5.08 4.21 20.11
CA VAL A 107 4.73 3.55 18.86
C VAL A 107 3.67 2.48 19.14
N ASP A 108 2.49 2.67 18.56
CA ASP A 108 1.46 1.63 18.59
C ASP A 108 1.63 0.70 17.40
N ILE A 109 1.58 -0.61 17.66
CA ILE A 109 1.73 -1.65 16.65
C ILE A 109 0.48 -2.52 16.69
N GLU A 110 -0.21 -2.62 15.56
CA GLU A 110 -1.38 -3.46 15.36
C GLU A 110 -1.05 -4.49 14.27
N GLU A 111 -0.85 -5.75 14.63
CA GLU A 111 -0.48 -6.85 13.72
C GLU A 111 -1.63 -7.85 13.58
N HIS A 112 -1.83 -8.37 12.38
CA HIS A 112 -2.87 -9.35 12.06
C HIS A 112 -2.37 -10.37 11.04
N ASP A 113 -2.65 -11.65 11.27
CA ASP A 113 -2.18 -12.74 10.40
C ASP A 113 -3.13 -13.07 9.24
N ASP A 114 -4.40 -12.67 9.29
CA ASP A 114 -5.41 -13.05 8.29
C ASP A 114 -6.52 -12.01 8.07
N ARG A 115 -6.14 -10.75 7.84
CA ARG A 115 -7.10 -9.65 7.56
C ARG A 115 -7.23 -9.31 6.08
N LEU A 116 -6.80 -10.19 5.18
CA LEU A 116 -7.05 -10.07 3.75
C LEU A 116 -7.70 -11.37 3.25
N ARG A 117 -9.02 -11.40 3.08
CA ARG A 117 -9.72 -12.60 2.58
C ARG A 117 -11.11 -12.30 2.02
N PRO A 118 -11.64 -13.13 1.09
CA PRO A 118 -13.04 -13.09 0.72
C PRO A 118 -13.96 -13.39 1.91
N THR A 119 -15.20 -12.92 1.84
CA THR A 119 -16.26 -13.24 2.82
C THR A 119 -17.60 -13.32 2.10
N ASN A 120 -18.58 -14.00 2.68
CA ASN A 120 -19.95 -14.05 2.18
C ASN A 120 -20.80 -12.85 2.63
N ARG A 121 -20.21 -11.85 3.29
CA ARG A 121 -20.91 -10.65 3.79
C ARG A 121 -20.39 -9.38 3.17
N LEU A 122 -21.26 -8.39 2.98
CA LEU A 122 -20.87 -7.07 2.50
C LEU A 122 -20.35 -6.19 3.64
N ILE A 123 -19.05 -6.03 3.66
CA ILE A 123 -18.33 -5.21 4.62
C ILE A 123 -18.26 -3.77 4.13
N ARG A 124 -18.54 -2.81 5.03
CA ARG A 124 -18.51 -1.38 4.73
C ARG A 124 -17.16 -0.78 5.12
N TYR A 125 -16.60 0.00 4.19
CA TYR A 125 -15.35 0.75 4.37
C TYR A 125 -15.56 2.21 4.03
N ARG A 126 -14.74 3.07 4.65
CA ARG A 126 -14.63 4.49 4.32
C ARG A 126 -13.26 4.80 3.74
N PHE A 127 -13.22 5.62 2.70
CA PHE A 127 -11.98 6.26 2.26
C PHE A 127 -11.62 7.39 3.22
N ILE A 128 -10.56 7.19 4.02
CA ILE A 128 -10.08 8.18 4.99
C ILE A 128 -9.05 9.14 4.37
N THR A 129 -8.48 8.78 3.21
CA THR A 129 -7.75 9.70 2.33
C THR A 129 -8.38 9.68 0.93
N PRO A 130 -8.15 10.71 0.08
CA PRO A 130 -8.79 10.78 -1.24
C PRO A 130 -8.53 9.51 -2.06
N TRP A 131 -9.58 8.88 -2.56
CA TRP A 131 -9.47 7.72 -3.44
C TRP A 131 -9.22 8.16 -4.87
N VAL A 132 -7.97 8.04 -5.33
CA VAL A 132 -7.60 8.43 -6.70
C VAL A 132 -7.97 7.31 -7.67
N ALA A 133 -9.23 7.30 -8.08
CA ALA A 133 -9.77 6.32 -9.02
C ALA A 133 -9.36 6.62 -10.47
N LEU A 134 -9.13 7.89 -10.82
CA LEU A 134 -8.95 8.32 -12.21
C LEU A 134 -7.56 8.90 -12.46
N ASN A 135 -6.79 8.25 -13.32
CA ASN A 135 -5.59 8.81 -13.95
C ASN A 135 -5.96 9.58 -15.24
N GLN A 136 -4.98 10.09 -15.99
CA GLN A 136 -5.24 10.89 -17.20
C GLN A 136 -6.07 10.12 -18.26
N MET A 137 -5.76 8.83 -18.46
CA MET A 137 -6.43 7.99 -19.46
C MET A 137 -7.87 7.66 -19.03
N THR A 138 -8.03 7.12 -17.82
CA THR A 138 -9.34 6.73 -17.28
C THR A 138 -10.23 7.94 -17.01
N GLY A 139 -9.67 9.06 -16.56
CA GLY A 139 -10.38 10.32 -16.37
C GLY A 139 -10.93 10.91 -17.67
N SER A 140 -10.23 10.71 -18.79
CA SER A 140 -10.73 11.14 -20.10
C SER A 140 -11.95 10.35 -20.53
N ARG A 141 -11.95 9.02 -20.34
CA ARG A 141 -13.12 8.17 -20.59
C ARG A 141 -14.28 8.53 -19.65
N TYR A 142 -14.00 8.70 -18.37
CA TYR A 142 -15.00 8.96 -17.33
C TYR A 142 -15.81 10.24 -17.57
N ARG A 143 -15.19 11.29 -18.13
CA ARG A 143 -15.86 12.57 -18.42
C ARG A 143 -17.05 12.41 -19.36
N PHE A 144 -17.01 11.46 -20.29
CA PHE A 144 -18.07 11.24 -21.29
C PHE A 144 -19.20 10.31 -20.82
N LEU A 145 -19.08 9.72 -19.62
CA LEU A 145 -20.09 8.83 -19.06
C LEU A 145 -21.23 9.61 -18.41
N ASN A 146 -22.45 9.08 -18.49
CA ASN A 146 -23.59 9.55 -17.71
C ASN A 146 -23.53 9.05 -16.24
N ASN A 147 -24.40 9.53 -15.36
CA ASN A 147 -24.31 9.21 -13.92
C ASN A 147 -24.45 7.71 -13.61
N PRO A 148 -25.43 6.96 -14.15
CA PRO A 148 -25.48 5.50 -13.99
C PRO A 148 -24.20 4.79 -14.46
N GLU A 149 -23.68 5.14 -15.63
CA GLU A 149 -22.45 4.57 -16.18
C GLU A 149 -21.23 4.90 -15.32
N ARG A 150 -21.16 6.11 -14.75
CA ARG A 150 -20.09 6.50 -13.82
C ARG A 150 -20.08 5.64 -12.58
N VAL A 151 -21.25 5.34 -12.01
CA VAL A 151 -21.36 4.48 -10.82
C VAL A 151 -20.85 3.07 -11.14
N SER A 152 -21.37 2.45 -12.22
CA SER A 152 -20.91 1.12 -12.64
C SER A 152 -19.41 1.11 -12.98
N PHE A 153 -18.90 2.14 -13.66
CA PHE A 153 -17.48 2.29 -13.95
C PHE A 153 -16.62 2.30 -12.68
N LEU A 154 -17.02 3.06 -11.66
CA LEU A 154 -16.28 3.16 -10.40
C LEU A 154 -16.38 1.88 -9.57
N ASN A 155 -17.54 1.22 -9.54
CA ASN A 155 -17.68 -0.10 -8.90
C ASN A 155 -16.73 -1.12 -9.54
N ARG A 156 -16.75 -1.22 -10.87
CA ARG A 156 -15.88 -2.11 -11.62
C ARG A 156 -14.40 -1.80 -11.35
N LEU A 157 -14.01 -0.53 -11.38
CA LEU A 157 -12.64 -0.11 -11.10
C LEU A 157 -12.21 -0.48 -9.66
N LEU A 158 -13.11 -0.30 -8.68
CA LEU A 158 -12.83 -0.69 -7.30
C LEU A 158 -12.67 -2.21 -7.17
N GLY A 159 -13.54 -3.00 -7.79
CA GLY A 159 -13.43 -4.46 -7.79
C GLY A 159 -12.14 -4.93 -8.44
N GLN A 160 -11.75 -4.32 -9.57
CA GLN A 160 -10.45 -4.57 -10.20
C GLN A 160 -9.27 -4.27 -9.27
N ASN A 161 -9.33 -3.18 -8.49
CA ASN A 161 -8.27 -2.87 -7.52
C ASN A 161 -8.19 -3.92 -6.40
N ILE A 162 -9.32 -4.42 -5.89
CA ILE A 162 -9.36 -5.45 -4.85
C ILE A 162 -8.81 -6.78 -5.38
N VAL A 163 -9.27 -7.21 -6.56
CA VAL A 163 -8.74 -8.41 -7.24
C VAL A 163 -7.23 -8.28 -7.49
N PHE A 164 -6.76 -7.11 -7.88
CA PHE A 164 -5.34 -6.83 -8.06
C PHE A 164 -4.55 -7.01 -6.75
N ILE A 165 -5.04 -6.48 -5.63
CA ILE A 165 -4.42 -6.65 -4.31
C ILE A 165 -4.36 -8.14 -3.93
N ALA A 166 -5.49 -8.86 -4.04
CA ALA A 166 -5.57 -10.28 -3.70
C ALA A 166 -4.56 -11.11 -4.50
N ARG A 167 -4.47 -10.89 -5.83
CA ARG A 167 -3.50 -11.55 -6.70
C ARG A 167 -2.06 -11.25 -6.36
N GLU A 168 -1.76 -9.99 -6.01
CA GLU A 168 -0.43 -9.62 -5.56
C GLU A 168 -0.05 -10.31 -4.25
N MET A 169 -1.02 -10.65 -3.40
CA MET A 169 -0.81 -11.46 -2.20
C MET A 169 -0.84 -12.97 -2.44
N GLY A 170 -0.90 -13.42 -3.71
CA GLY A 170 -0.87 -14.84 -4.06
C GLY A 170 -2.22 -15.55 -3.93
N MET A 171 -3.33 -14.82 -3.87
CA MET A 171 -4.68 -15.41 -3.87
C MET A 171 -5.19 -15.65 -5.28
N GLU A 172 -5.59 -16.89 -5.55
CA GLU A 172 -6.31 -17.27 -6.77
C GLU A 172 -7.81 -17.27 -6.48
N LEU A 173 -8.44 -16.11 -6.66
CA LEU A 173 -9.87 -15.93 -6.41
C LEU A 173 -10.71 -16.77 -7.39
N THR A 174 -11.56 -17.63 -6.84
CA THR A 174 -12.57 -18.42 -7.57
C THR A 174 -13.95 -17.77 -7.53
N GLU A 175 -14.22 -17.02 -6.47
CA GLU A 175 -15.48 -16.31 -6.26
C GLU A 175 -15.43 -14.90 -6.83
N LYS A 176 -16.63 -14.36 -7.12
CA LYS A 176 -16.78 -12.98 -7.59
C LYS A 176 -16.55 -11.99 -6.46
N VAL A 177 -15.89 -10.88 -6.79
CA VAL A 177 -15.77 -9.72 -5.91
C VAL A 177 -16.91 -8.77 -6.21
N TYR A 178 -17.80 -8.57 -5.24
CA TYR A 178 -18.91 -7.64 -5.31
C TYR A 178 -18.52 -6.29 -4.75
N THR A 179 -18.80 -5.21 -5.46
CA THR A 179 -18.51 -3.85 -4.99
C THR A 179 -19.70 -2.91 -5.17
N LYS A 180 -19.83 -1.98 -4.22
CA LYS A 180 -20.82 -0.89 -4.28
C LYS A 180 -20.27 0.38 -3.65
N VAL A 181 -19.95 1.39 -4.45
CA VAL A 181 -19.48 2.69 -4.01
C VAL A 181 -20.64 3.57 -3.56
N SER A 182 -20.39 4.36 -2.53
CA SER A 182 -21.30 5.38 -1.97
C SER A 182 -20.49 6.67 -1.78
N LEU A 183 -20.31 7.39 -2.88
CA LEU A 183 -19.43 8.56 -2.95
C LEU A 183 -20.21 9.85 -2.67
N SER A 184 -19.55 10.83 -2.05
CA SER A 184 -20.15 12.14 -1.78
C SER A 184 -20.44 12.94 -3.04
N SER A 185 -19.76 12.62 -4.15
CA SER A 185 -19.95 13.25 -5.46
C SER A 185 -19.44 12.30 -6.55
N LEU A 186 -20.11 12.30 -7.72
CA LEU A 186 -19.64 11.63 -8.93
C LEU A 186 -18.69 12.52 -9.76
N PHE A 187 -18.44 13.75 -9.31
CA PHE A 187 -17.47 14.65 -9.92
C PHE A 187 -16.14 14.57 -9.17
N PRO A 188 -15.07 14.09 -9.82
CA PRO A 188 -13.78 13.92 -9.17
C PRO A 188 -13.18 15.29 -8.80
N LYS A 189 -12.54 15.35 -7.63
CA LYS A 189 -11.69 16.50 -7.27
C LYS A 189 -10.28 16.26 -7.80
N PRO A 190 -9.65 17.21 -8.49
CA PRO A 190 -8.27 17.08 -8.91
C PRO A 190 -7.37 17.06 -7.66
N VAL A 191 -6.40 16.15 -7.65
CA VAL A 191 -5.35 16.10 -6.63
C VAL A 191 -3.98 16.09 -7.27
N ASP A 192 -2.99 16.59 -6.52
CA ASP A 192 -1.58 16.58 -6.89
C ASP A 192 -1.27 17.43 -8.15
N GLU A 193 0.00 17.47 -8.54
CA GLU A 193 0.47 18.20 -9.73
C GLU A 193 -0.09 17.62 -11.04
N ASN A 194 -0.45 16.34 -11.03
CA ASN A 194 -1.00 15.62 -12.19
C ASN A 194 -2.52 15.82 -12.38
N ALA A 195 -3.18 16.55 -11.47
CA ALA A 195 -4.62 16.77 -11.44
C ALA A 195 -5.43 15.46 -11.59
N TRP A 196 -4.98 14.39 -10.91
CA TRP A 196 -5.69 13.11 -10.94
C TRP A 196 -7.05 13.21 -10.27
N GLY A 197 -8.04 12.47 -10.78
CA GLY A 197 -9.40 12.54 -10.28
C GLY A 197 -9.58 11.68 -9.03
N ALA A 198 -9.86 12.34 -7.91
CA ALA A 198 -10.08 11.70 -6.62
C ALA A 198 -11.53 11.81 -6.14
N PHE A 199 -11.97 10.78 -5.41
CA PHE A 199 -13.29 10.68 -4.82
C PHE A 199 -13.20 10.51 -3.29
N PHE A 200 -14.32 10.82 -2.64
CA PHE A 200 -14.49 10.73 -1.20
C PHE A 200 -15.81 10.03 -0.92
N GLY A 201 -15.87 9.29 0.19
CA GLY A 201 -17.04 8.55 0.61
C GLY A 201 -16.68 7.15 1.04
N GLU A 202 -17.57 6.22 0.75
CA GLU A 202 -17.55 4.87 1.29
C GLU A 202 -17.77 3.84 0.18
N PHE A 203 -17.57 2.59 0.53
CA PHE A 203 -17.95 1.47 -0.33
C PHE A 203 -18.30 0.24 0.51
N ARG A 204 -18.96 -0.72 -0.14
CA ARG A 204 -19.17 -2.06 0.39
C ARG A 204 -18.50 -3.07 -0.53
N THR A 205 -17.94 -4.12 0.06
CA THR A 205 -17.37 -5.25 -0.68
C THR A 205 -17.49 -6.54 0.13
N ASN A 206 -17.52 -7.68 -0.56
CA ASN A 206 -17.48 -9.01 0.06
C ASN A 206 -16.03 -9.47 0.37
N PHE A 207 -15.24 -8.55 0.90
CA PHE A 207 -13.80 -8.75 1.11
C PHE A 207 -13.35 -8.08 2.41
N ILE A 208 -12.66 -8.83 3.27
CA ILE A 208 -11.98 -8.32 4.46
C ILE A 208 -10.65 -7.72 3.99
N LEU A 209 -10.43 -6.44 4.29
CA LEU A 209 -9.26 -5.67 3.93
C LEU A 209 -8.64 -5.08 5.21
N PRO A 210 -7.31 -5.10 5.38
CA PRO A 210 -6.67 -4.49 6.53
C PRO A 210 -6.94 -2.98 6.59
N ASN A 211 -7.09 -2.46 7.80
CA ASN A 211 -7.24 -1.03 8.02
C ASN A 211 -6.02 -0.27 7.48
N TYR A 212 -6.28 0.95 7.01
CA TYR A 212 -5.30 1.86 6.43
C TYR A 212 -4.64 1.36 5.14
N LEU A 213 -5.07 0.24 4.55
CA LEU A 213 -4.56 -0.20 3.26
C LEU A 213 -4.92 0.80 2.14
N GLY A 214 -4.00 1.08 1.22
CA GLY A 214 -4.23 1.97 0.09
C GLY A 214 -4.85 1.28 -1.14
N VAL A 215 -5.89 1.85 -1.72
CA VAL A 215 -6.57 1.33 -2.92
C VAL A 215 -6.59 2.38 -4.04
N GLY A 216 -6.41 1.96 -5.29
CA GLY A 216 -6.41 2.85 -6.46
C GLY A 216 -5.03 3.42 -6.81
N ASN A 217 -4.98 4.62 -7.39
CA ASN A 217 -3.73 5.24 -7.82
C ASN A 217 -3.05 6.01 -6.69
N GLY A 218 -1.73 6.19 -6.80
CA GLY A 218 -0.98 7.04 -5.86
C GLY A 218 -0.91 6.49 -4.42
N ILE A 219 -1.05 5.17 -4.25
CA ILE A 219 -0.95 4.48 -2.95
C ILE A 219 0.34 4.87 -2.20
N THR A 220 1.45 4.97 -2.92
CA THR A 220 2.77 5.34 -2.36
C THR A 220 2.84 6.81 -1.90
N ARG A 221 1.88 7.65 -2.29
CA ARG A 221 1.72 9.04 -1.84
C ARG A 221 0.74 9.17 -0.66
N GLY A 222 0.19 8.06 -0.17
CA GLY A 222 -0.74 8.02 0.96
C GLY A 222 -2.22 8.10 0.59
N TYR A 223 -2.56 8.13 -0.71
CA TYR A 223 -3.93 8.17 -1.19
C TYR A 223 -4.66 6.83 -1.04
N GLY A 224 -5.99 6.89 -1.14
CA GLY A 224 -6.89 5.74 -1.16
C GLY A 224 -6.88 4.88 0.08
N ALA A 225 -6.45 5.42 1.22
CA ALA A 225 -6.43 4.69 2.48
C ALA A 225 -7.86 4.41 2.93
N ILE A 226 -8.11 3.17 3.34
CA ILE A 226 -9.43 2.71 3.76
C ILE A 226 -9.47 2.45 5.26
N TYR A 227 -10.65 2.48 5.84
CA TYR A 227 -10.89 2.05 7.22
C TYR A 227 -12.21 1.29 7.29
N GLY A 228 -12.20 0.12 7.92
CA GLY A 228 -13.37 -0.71 8.13
C GLY A 228 -14.33 -0.08 9.13
N LEU A 229 -15.63 -0.05 8.81
CA LEU A 229 -16.68 0.43 9.72
C LEU A 229 -17.40 -0.76 10.39
N PHE A 230 -16.65 -1.79 10.75
CA PHE A 230 -17.13 -3.05 11.32
C PHE A 230 -16.19 -3.52 12.42
N ASN A 231 -16.67 -4.34 13.35
CA ASN A 231 -15.81 -5.06 14.28
C ASN A 231 -15.21 -6.31 13.59
N PRO A 232 -13.88 -6.40 13.37
CA PRO A 232 -13.27 -7.54 12.69
C PRO A 232 -13.41 -8.86 13.46
N GLU A 233 -13.51 -8.81 14.79
CA GLU A 233 -13.69 -9.98 15.65
C GLU A 233 -15.05 -10.67 15.44
N MET A 234 -16.02 -10.00 14.80
CA MET A 234 -17.29 -10.65 14.41
C MET A 234 -17.14 -11.65 13.25
N PHE A 235 -15.95 -11.76 12.63
CA PHE A 235 -15.73 -12.60 11.45
C PHE A 235 -14.71 -13.71 11.67
N THR A 236 -14.08 -13.77 12.85
CA THR A 236 -13.31 -14.94 13.31
C THR A 236 -14.31 -16.02 13.74
N PHE A 237 -15.01 -16.61 12.78
CA PHE A 237 -15.94 -17.70 13.06
C PHE A 237 -15.16 -19.00 13.26
N ASP A 238 -14.93 -19.37 14.51
CA ASP A 238 -14.67 -20.76 14.88
C ASP A 238 -16.03 -21.45 15.14
N GLU A 239 -16.31 -22.54 14.44
CA GLU A 239 -17.57 -23.30 14.54
C GLU A 239 -17.85 -23.81 15.97
N SER A 240 -16.81 -23.87 16.82
CA SER A 240 -16.90 -24.24 18.24
C SER A 240 -17.57 -23.19 19.12
N ASP A 241 -17.50 -21.91 18.76
CA ASP A 241 -18.00 -20.82 19.61
C ASP A 241 -19.53 -20.71 19.58
N LEU A 242 -20.18 -21.39 18.62
CA LEU A 242 -21.63 -21.49 18.54
C LEU A 242 -22.26 -22.32 19.66
N LYS A 243 -21.48 -23.02 20.49
CA LYS A 243 -22.01 -23.86 21.57
C LYS A 243 -21.99 -23.24 22.95
N GLU A 244 -21.18 -22.22 23.20
CA GLU A 244 -20.99 -21.69 24.56
C GLU A 244 -20.80 -20.17 24.57
N GLY A 245 -21.88 -19.38 24.42
CA GLY A 245 -21.72 -17.93 24.56
C GLY A 245 -22.89 -17.04 24.16
N ALA A 246 -24.13 -17.46 24.36
CA ALA A 246 -25.28 -16.57 24.17
C ALA A 246 -25.46 -15.63 25.37
N GLN A 247 -24.55 -14.69 25.62
CA GLN A 247 -24.81 -13.55 26.52
C GLN A 247 -24.13 -12.25 26.06
N GLU A 248 -24.98 -11.33 25.60
CA GLU A 248 -24.90 -9.86 25.77
C GLU A 248 -23.58 -9.16 25.44
N GLU A 249 -23.30 -8.98 24.15
CA GLU A 249 -22.61 -7.78 23.67
C GLU A 249 -23.51 -7.07 22.64
N THR A 250 -23.53 -5.74 22.71
CA THR A 250 -24.38 -4.81 21.94
C THR A 250 -24.72 -5.32 20.54
N ALA A 251 -26.02 -5.38 20.23
CA ALA A 251 -26.54 -5.84 18.94
C ALA A 251 -26.12 -4.91 17.78
N GLU A 252 -24.87 -5.02 17.34
CA GLU A 252 -24.49 -4.68 15.97
C GLU A 252 -25.04 -5.78 15.08
N GLU A 253 -26.10 -5.47 14.33
CA GLU A 253 -26.63 -6.36 13.31
C GLU A 253 -25.48 -6.79 12.37
N LEU A 254 -25.30 -8.11 12.25
CA LEU A 254 -24.31 -8.70 11.36
C LEU A 254 -24.50 -8.12 9.93
N PRO A 255 -23.43 -7.75 9.23
CA PRO A 255 -23.57 -7.18 7.89
C PRO A 255 -24.27 -8.16 6.94
N PRO A 256 -25.04 -7.63 5.97
CA PRO A 256 -25.89 -8.45 5.12
C PRO A 256 -25.06 -9.44 4.32
N LYS A 257 -25.58 -10.65 4.16
CA LYS A 257 -25.03 -11.62 3.22
C LYS A 257 -25.11 -11.08 1.80
N VAL A 258 -24.19 -11.51 0.95
CA VAL A 258 -24.17 -11.12 -0.47
C VAL A 258 -25.49 -11.45 -1.16
N ASP A 259 -26.15 -12.56 -0.81
CA ASP A 259 -27.42 -13.00 -1.41
C ASP A 259 -28.63 -12.14 -0.98
N GLU A 260 -28.52 -11.43 0.13
CA GLU A 260 -29.56 -10.58 0.71
C GLU A 260 -29.34 -9.08 0.38
N ALA A 261 -28.36 -8.81 -0.47
CA ALA A 261 -27.78 -7.49 -0.60
C ALA A 261 -28.54 -6.55 -1.56
N PRO A 262 -28.44 -5.21 -1.37
CA PRO A 262 -29.28 -4.24 -2.08
C PRO A 262 -28.94 -4.10 -3.57
N GLU A 263 -29.95 -3.78 -4.39
CA GLU A 263 -29.84 -3.52 -5.84
C GLU A 263 -28.65 -2.60 -6.20
N GLY A 264 -27.98 -2.89 -7.32
CA GLY A 264 -26.85 -2.08 -7.84
C GLY A 264 -25.46 -2.48 -7.32
N LEU A 265 -25.28 -3.74 -6.92
CA LEU A 265 -23.96 -4.35 -6.74
C LEU A 265 -23.36 -4.70 -8.09
N GLU A 266 -22.09 -4.34 -8.29
CA GLU A 266 -21.33 -4.80 -9.44
C GLU A 266 -20.57 -6.06 -9.04
N ALA A 267 -20.69 -7.13 -9.83
CA ALA A 267 -19.96 -8.38 -9.62
C ALA A 267 -18.77 -8.44 -10.58
N ILE A 268 -17.56 -8.55 -10.03
CA ILE A 268 -16.32 -8.65 -10.81
C ILE A 268 -15.83 -10.08 -10.71
N ASP A 269 -15.78 -10.77 -11.85
CA ASP A 269 -15.08 -12.04 -11.97
C ASP A 269 -13.56 -11.77 -11.98
N ALA A 270 -12.82 -12.52 -11.18
CA ALA A 270 -11.37 -12.37 -11.14
C ALA A 270 -10.76 -12.58 -12.53
N ASP A 271 -11.22 -13.56 -13.31
CA ASP A 271 -10.66 -13.91 -14.61
C ASP A 271 -10.81 -12.80 -15.68
N GLU A 272 -11.80 -11.94 -15.53
CA GLU A 272 -11.99 -10.77 -16.40
C GLU A 272 -11.02 -9.62 -16.10
N VAL A 273 -10.38 -9.62 -14.93
CA VAL A 273 -9.40 -8.61 -14.56
C VAL A 273 -8.07 -8.95 -15.25
N PRO A 274 -7.49 -8.05 -16.07
CA PRO A 274 -6.22 -8.31 -16.73
C PRO A 274 -5.12 -8.65 -15.72
N LYS A 275 -4.36 -9.73 -15.97
CA LYS A 275 -3.19 -10.05 -15.16
C LYS A 275 -2.10 -8.99 -15.38
N PRO A 276 -1.50 -8.46 -14.30
CA PRO A 276 -0.45 -7.47 -14.47
C PRO A 276 0.76 -8.08 -15.20
N ARG A 277 1.35 -7.30 -16.12
CA ARG A 277 2.57 -7.70 -16.83
C ARG A 277 3.78 -7.35 -15.97
N ARG A 278 4.57 -8.35 -15.60
CA ARG A 278 5.91 -8.13 -15.02
C ARG A 278 6.89 -7.92 -16.18
N GLU A 279 7.57 -6.78 -16.21
CA GLU A 279 8.67 -6.57 -17.15
C GLU A 279 9.84 -7.48 -16.74
N VAL A 280 9.93 -8.65 -17.37
CA VAL A 280 11.11 -9.51 -17.24
C VAL A 280 12.23 -8.82 -18.02
N HIS A 281 13.05 -8.03 -17.34
CA HIS A 281 14.31 -7.57 -17.92
C HIS A 281 15.16 -8.82 -18.21
N PRO A 282 15.48 -9.14 -19.48
CA PRO A 282 16.37 -10.24 -19.78
C PRO A 282 17.69 -9.96 -19.07
N GLN A 283 18.19 -10.92 -18.29
CA GLN A 283 19.57 -10.83 -17.81
C GLN A 283 20.45 -10.78 -19.06
N GLY A 284 20.91 -9.57 -19.43
CA GLY A 284 21.85 -9.39 -20.51
C GLY A 284 23.04 -10.33 -20.32
N PRO A 285 23.64 -10.85 -21.40
CA PRO A 285 24.70 -11.85 -21.29
C PRO A 285 25.76 -11.35 -20.32
N ARG A 286 25.99 -12.12 -19.25
CA ARG A 286 27.03 -11.83 -18.26
C ARG A 286 28.34 -11.67 -19.02
N ARG A 287 28.81 -10.43 -19.17
CA ARG A 287 30.13 -10.17 -19.74
C ARG A 287 31.13 -11.00 -18.93
N PRO A 288 31.92 -11.89 -19.55
CA PRO A 288 32.86 -12.71 -18.81
C PRO A 288 33.83 -11.79 -18.07
N ARG A 289 33.94 -12.01 -16.75
CA ARG A 289 34.92 -11.31 -15.91
C ARG A 289 36.29 -11.48 -16.55
N ARG A 290 36.84 -10.38 -17.07
CA ARG A 290 38.18 -10.35 -17.64
C ARG A 290 39.16 -10.65 -16.49
N ASN A 291 39.69 -11.86 -16.46
CA ASN A 291 40.71 -12.29 -15.50
C ASN A 291 41.93 -11.37 -15.65
N VAL A 292 42.08 -10.41 -14.74
CA VAL A 292 43.33 -9.66 -14.57
C VAL A 292 44.32 -10.62 -13.94
N ARG A 293 45.09 -11.32 -14.77
CA ARG A 293 46.26 -12.08 -14.34
C ARG A 293 47.24 -11.09 -13.71
N ARG A 294 47.37 -11.16 -12.38
CA ARG A 294 48.51 -10.62 -11.65
C ARG A 294 49.79 -11.24 -12.23
N ARG A 295 50.59 -10.46 -12.94
CA ARG A 295 52.03 -10.70 -13.08
C ARG A 295 52.74 -9.65 -12.24
N GLY A 296 53.35 -10.10 -11.14
CA GLY A 296 54.25 -9.28 -10.35
C GLY A 296 55.60 -9.10 -11.05
N GLY A 297 56.32 -8.06 -10.63
CA GLY A 297 57.78 -8.02 -10.71
C GLY A 297 58.41 -6.68 -11.07
N PHE A 298 58.81 -5.92 -10.03
CA PHE A 298 59.97 -4.98 -9.97
C PHE A 298 59.91 -3.71 -10.88
N ARG A 299 60.45 -2.52 -10.54
CA ARG A 299 61.45 -2.05 -9.55
C ARG A 299 61.32 -0.50 -9.42
N ARG A 300 61.64 0.00 -8.22
CA ARG A 300 62.08 1.35 -7.77
C ARG A 300 62.23 2.53 -8.77
N SER A 301 61.75 3.72 -8.37
CA SER A 301 62.57 4.94 -8.18
C SER A 301 61.79 6.07 -7.44
N ARG A 302 62.53 6.85 -6.64
CA ARG A 302 62.15 8.10 -5.91
C ARG A 302 61.87 9.22 -6.96
N ALA A 303 61.23 10.38 -6.73
CA ALA A 303 61.18 11.33 -5.60
C ALA A 303 60.05 12.40 -5.89
N PRO A 304 59.89 13.52 -5.15
CA PRO A 304 58.59 14.06 -4.72
C PRO A 304 58.06 15.25 -5.54
N PHE A 305 56.76 15.51 -5.49
CA PHE A 305 56.16 16.78 -5.93
C PHE A 305 55.54 17.52 -4.74
N GLY A 306 56.00 18.77 -4.56
CA GLY A 306 55.62 19.70 -3.51
C GLY A 306 54.26 20.37 -3.71
N PRO A 307 53.91 21.34 -2.83
CA PRO A 307 52.54 21.80 -2.63
C PRO A 307 52.10 22.83 -3.69
N PRO A 308 50.79 23.04 -3.88
CA PRO A 308 50.29 24.08 -4.76
C PRO A 308 50.36 25.46 -4.09
N ALA A 309 50.89 26.44 -4.83
CA ALA A 309 50.99 27.84 -4.43
C ALA A 309 49.71 28.62 -4.77
N GLU A 310 49.31 29.49 -3.85
CA GLU A 310 48.36 30.59 -4.05
C GLU A 310 48.92 31.67 -4.99
N GLY A 311 48.05 32.42 -5.68
CA GLY A 311 48.39 33.78 -6.12
C GLY A 311 47.78 34.27 -7.43
N ARG A 312 46.66 35.01 -7.31
CA ARG A 312 46.31 36.31 -7.95
C ARG A 312 47.01 36.67 -9.28
N SER A 313 46.36 36.95 -10.41
CA SER A 313 45.31 37.93 -10.76
C SER A 313 45.83 38.89 -11.86
N ARG A 314 44.89 39.31 -12.72
CA ARG A 314 44.78 40.59 -13.49
C ARG A 314 45.24 40.64 -14.97
N PHE A 315 44.22 40.93 -15.80
CA PHE A 315 44.10 41.88 -16.93
C PHE A 315 45.05 41.71 -18.14
N ASN A 316 44.61 41.81 -19.40
CA ASN A 316 43.84 42.91 -20.00
C ASN A 316 43.24 42.52 -21.39
N LYS A 317 42.15 43.22 -21.75
CA LYS A 317 41.69 43.75 -23.07
C LYS A 317 41.91 42.95 -24.36
N GLU A 318 40.83 42.74 -25.12
CA GLU A 318 40.21 43.70 -26.06
C GLU A 318 38.69 43.51 -26.12
#